data_AF-A0A926MD02-F1
#
_entry.id   AF-A0A926MD02-F1
#
_cell.length_a   1.000
_cell.length_b   1.000
_cell.length_c   1.000
_cell.angle_alpha   90.00
_cell.angle_beta   90.00
_cell.angle_gamma   90.00
#
_symmetry.space_group_name_H-M   'P 1'
#
loop_
_entity.id
_entity.type
_entity.pdbx_description
1 polymer ?
#
loop_
_entity_poly.entity_id
_entity_poly.type
_entity_poly.pdbx_seq_one_letter_code
_entity_poly.pdbx_strand_id
1 'polypeptide(L)'
;EFVFQVSNKERVVLTRNVKNNEFEKEVLLLKLNKEVIYKENVILQSLYKSASDKNIPPNAIIELARIYGFQVDFQRDIRKKDRFQIMYEVFIDDNKKIIETGNILFANLILSGQDNPLYYFDDEKNAGHYNKNGKSVQKALMKTPINGARLSSPFGMRKHPIDGFNKMHRGTDFAAPMGTPIMASGNGIIKKVGWCGGGGKCIVIRHNSTYQTVYAHMSKFASGIKNGVRVKQGQTIGYIGSTGKSTGPHLHYEVIINGKKVNSQTLKLPSGKILKGKDRKIFETKKIKLEVLKSEKIIGLN
;
A
#
# COMPACT_ATOMS: atom_id res chain seq x y z
N GLU A 1 13.68 38.61 3.59
CA GLU A 1 13.32 37.54 2.64
C GLU A 1 12.85 36.33 3.43
N PHE A 2 11.75 35.71 3.03
CA PHE A 2 11.22 34.50 3.66
C PHE A 2 11.04 33.42 2.61
N VAL A 3 11.63 32.24 2.84
CA VAL A 3 11.51 31.10 1.93
C VAL A 3 10.70 30.01 2.63
N PHE A 4 9.62 29.55 2.00
CA PHE A 4 8.86 28.40 2.49
C PHE A 4 8.68 27.35 1.40
N GLN A 5 8.86 26.09 1.78
CA GLN A 5 8.76 24.96 0.87
C GLN A 5 7.31 24.47 0.80
N VAL A 6 6.68 24.62 -0.37
CA VAL A 6 5.28 24.23 -0.61
C VAL A 6 5.19 22.74 -0.96
N SER A 7 6.17 22.23 -1.71
CA SER A 7 6.28 20.82 -2.04
C SER A 7 7.74 20.42 -2.23
N ASN A 8 7.97 19.14 -2.53
CA ASN A 8 9.30 18.66 -2.91
C ASN A 8 9.84 19.33 -4.19
N LYS A 9 8.97 19.95 -5.01
CA LYS A 9 9.32 20.58 -6.29
C LYS A 9 9.12 22.09 -6.29
N GLU A 10 8.53 22.67 -5.25
CA GLU A 10 8.09 24.06 -5.23
C GLU A 10 8.51 24.74 -3.92
N ARG A 11 9.25 25.83 -4.07
CA ARG A 11 9.55 26.77 -3.00
C ARG A 11 8.96 28.13 -3.36
N VAL A 12 8.45 28.83 -2.36
CA VAL A 12 7.99 30.19 -2.53
C VAL A 12 8.92 31.10 -1.75
N VAL A 13 9.45 32.11 -2.44
CA VAL A 13 10.25 33.18 -1.87
C VAL A 13 9.35 34.41 -1.76
N LEU A 14 9.26 34.95 -0.56
CA LEU A 14 8.59 36.22 -0.28
C LEU A 14 9.64 37.28 0.06
N THR A 15 9.72 38.29 -0.79
CA THR A 15 10.64 39.42 -0.61
C THR A 15 9.81 40.65 -0.25
N ARG A 16 10.11 41.26 0.90
CA ARG A 16 9.45 42.51 1.30
C ARG A 16 10.14 43.67 0.62
N ASN A 17 9.37 44.47 -0.11
CA ASN A 17 9.82 45.74 -0.63
C ASN A 17 9.78 46.79 0.50
N VAL A 18 10.94 47.33 0.85
CA VAL A 18 11.11 48.22 2.02
C VAL A 18 10.53 49.62 1.76
N LYS A 19 10.31 50.01 0.50
CA LYS A 19 9.82 51.36 0.14
C LYS A 19 8.30 51.48 0.23
N ASN A 20 7.55 50.44 -0.11
CA ASN A 20 6.09 50.45 -0.14
C ASN A 20 5.44 49.43 0.82
N ASN A 21 6.23 48.67 1.58
CA ASN A 21 5.78 47.60 2.49
C ASN A 21 5.00 46.45 1.81
N GLU A 22 5.08 46.33 0.48
CA GLU A 22 4.46 45.22 -0.24
C GLU A 22 5.37 43.98 -0.24
N PHE A 23 4.78 42.81 -0.47
CA PHE A 23 5.50 41.56 -0.60
C PHE A 23 5.43 41.07 -2.03
N GLU A 24 6.58 40.84 -2.64
CA GLU A 24 6.70 40.16 -3.92
C GLU A 24 6.82 38.65 -3.68
N LYS A 25 6.09 37.88 -4.49
CA LYS A 25 6.08 36.42 -4.45
C LYS A 25 6.79 35.87 -5.68
N GLU A 26 7.85 35.11 -5.46
CA GLU A 26 8.49 34.31 -6.50
C GLU A 26 8.26 32.82 -6.21
N VAL A 27 7.88 32.06 -7.24
CA VAL A 27 7.71 30.61 -7.16
C VAL A 27 8.90 29.94 -7.84
N LEU A 28 9.76 29.32 -7.05
CA LEU A 28 10.90 28.55 -7.53
C LEU A 28 10.50 27.09 -7.71
N LEU A 29 10.49 26.64 -8.97
CA LEU A 29 10.31 25.23 -9.30
C LEU A 29 11.67 24.54 -9.41
N LEU A 30 11.90 23.52 -8.58
CA LEU A 30 13.08 22.68 -8.68
C LEU A 30 12.98 21.83 -9.95
N LYS A 31 13.88 22.04 -10.91
CA LYS A 31 14.07 21.12 -12.03
C LYS A 31 14.66 19.84 -11.47
N LEU A 32 13.90 18.75 -11.53
CA LEU A 32 14.39 17.45 -11.08
C LEU A 32 14.66 16.56 -12.27
N ASN A 33 15.84 15.93 -12.28
CA ASN A 33 16.20 14.93 -13.26
C ASN A 33 15.60 13.59 -12.84
N LYS A 34 14.96 12.89 -13.79
CA LYS A 34 14.42 11.56 -13.53
C LYS A 34 15.46 10.51 -13.85
N GLU A 35 15.82 9.69 -12.87
CA GLU A 35 16.67 8.53 -13.05
C GLU A 35 15.93 7.24 -12.69
N VAL A 36 16.40 6.12 -13.26
CA VAL A 36 15.90 4.79 -12.92
C VAL A 36 16.99 4.03 -12.18
N ILE A 37 16.67 3.56 -10.98
CA ILE A 37 17.57 2.80 -10.11
C ILE A 37 17.10 1.34 -10.04
N TYR A 38 18.03 0.40 -10.18
CA TYR A 38 17.84 -1.02 -9.87
C TYR A 38 18.57 -1.39 -8.58
N LYS A 39 17.92 -2.17 -7.72
CA LYS A 39 18.51 -2.77 -6.51
C LYS A 39 17.98 -4.18 -6.32
N GLU A 40 18.79 -5.03 -5.73
CA GLU A 40 18.39 -6.36 -5.28
C GLU A 40 19.08 -6.72 -3.95
N ASN A 41 18.43 -7.57 -3.15
CA ASN A 41 19.03 -8.10 -1.94
C ASN A 41 18.40 -9.42 -1.48
N VAL A 42 19.09 -10.09 -0.58
CA VAL A 42 18.59 -11.24 0.19
C VAL A 42 17.86 -10.74 1.44
N ILE A 43 16.70 -11.31 1.71
CA ILE A 43 15.87 -11.05 2.89
C ILE A 43 16.38 -11.91 4.04
N LEU A 44 17.01 -11.28 5.04
CA LEU A 44 17.57 -11.98 6.21
C LEU A 44 16.71 -11.85 7.46
N GLN A 45 16.09 -10.68 7.65
CA GLN A 45 15.24 -10.38 8.81
C GLN A 45 13.83 -9.98 8.38
N SER A 46 13.72 -8.92 7.59
CA SER A 46 12.46 -8.45 6.99
C SER A 46 12.74 -7.76 5.67
N LEU A 47 11.73 -7.66 4.81
CA LEU A 47 11.85 -6.92 3.55
C LEU A 47 12.32 -5.47 3.80
N TYR A 48 11.73 -4.80 4.79
CA TYR A 48 12.06 -3.40 5.08
C TYR A 48 13.53 -3.24 5.49
N LYS A 49 14.00 -4.08 6.41
CA LYS A 49 15.39 -4.01 6.89
C LYS A 49 16.38 -4.31 5.76
N SER A 50 16.17 -5.40 5.02
CA SER A 50 17.05 -5.77 3.90
C SER A 50 17.04 -4.76 2.76
N ALA A 51 15.93 -4.03 2.54
CA ALA A 51 15.87 -2.96 1.55
C ALA A 51 16.54 -1.66 2.05
N SER A 52 16.32 -1.31 3.31
CA SER A 52 17.00 -0.17 3.95
C SER A 52 18.52 -0.34 3.96
N ASP A 53 19.02 -1.55 4.19
CA ASP A 53 20.47 -1.85 4.17
C ASP A 53 21.10 -1.68 2.76
N LYS A 54 20.28 -1.58 1.71
CA LYS A 54 20.70 -1.23 0.34
C LYS A 54 20.45 0.23 -0.03
N ASN A 55 20.20 1.09 0.97
CA ASN A 55 19.89 2.51 0.80
C ASN A 55 18.69 2.77 -0.13
N ILE A 56 17.71 1.86 -0.13
CA ILE A 56 16.45 2.08 -0.85
C ILE A 56 15.62 3.09 -0.05
N PRO A 57 15.11 4.18 -0.66
CA PRO A 57 14.31 5.16 0.05
C PRO A 57 13.05 4.54 0.69
N PRO A 58 12.67 4.94 1.92
CA PRO A 58 11.52 4.37 2.62
C PRO A 58 10.22 4.33 1.81
N ASN A 59 9.94 5.37 1.03
CA ASN A 59 8.75 5.44 0.18
C ASN A 59 8.71 4.32 -0.88
N ALA A 60 9.86 4.01 -1.51
CA ALA A 60 9.96 2.92 -2.47
C ALA A 60 9.78 1.54 -1.79
N ILE A 61 10.26 1.39 -0.55
CA ILE A 61 10.07 0.16 0.24
C ILE A 61 8.59 -0.04 0.60
N ILE A 62 7.92 1.02 1.04
CA ILE A 62 6.49 1.00 1.39
C ILE A 62 5.66 0.66 0.14
N GLU A 63 6.00 1.27 -1.00
CA GLU A 63 5.32 1.00 -2.26
C GLU A 63 5.55 -0.44 -2.75
N LEU A 64 6.78 -0.96 -2.61
CA LEU A 64 7.10 -2.37 -2.90
C LEU A 64 6.26 -3.31 -2.04
N ALA A 65 6.16 -3.04 -0.74
CA ALA A 65 5.32 -3.81 0.17
C ALA A 65 3.84 -3.72 -0.25
N ARG A 66 3.36 -2.54 -0.66
CA ARG A 66 1.99 -2.31 -1.10
C ARG A 66 1.62 -3.16 -2.33
N ILE A 67 2.45 -3.16 -3.38
CA ILE A 67 2.16 -3.89 -4.63
C ILE A 67 2.15 -5.42 -4.43
N TYR A 68 2.96 -5.94 -3.50
CA TYR A 68 3.00 -7.37 -3.20
C TYR A 68 2.02 -7.81 -2.13
N GLY A 69 1.57 -6.91 -1.25
CA GLY A 69 0.60 -7.21 -0.17
C GLY A 69 -0.76 -7.73 -0.67
N PHE A 70 -1.04 -7.64 -1.97
CA PHE A 70 -2.22 -8.27 -2.59
C PHE A 70 -2.09 -9.79 -2.73
N GLN A 71 -0.88 -10.31 -2.89
CA GLN A 71 -0.64 -11.72 -3.19
C GLN A 71 0.20 -12.42 -2.12
N VAL A 72 1.09 -11.69 -1.44
CA VAL A 72 2.01 -12.17 -0.43
C VAL A 72 1.58 -11.69 0.96
N ASP A 73 1.50 -12.61 1.91
CA ASP A 73 1.50 -12.31 3.33
C ASP A 73 2.95 -12.22 3.82
N PHE A 74 3.47 -11.00 4.00
CA PHE A 74 4.87 -10.77 4.37
C PHE A 74 5.31 -11.44 5.68
N GLN A 75 4.39 -11.84 6.55
CA GLN A 75 4.74 -12.53 7.79
C GLN A 75 4.80 -14.05 7.65
N ARG A 76 4.00 -14.61 6.74
CA ARG A 76 3.86 -16.07 6.59
C ARG A 76 4.62 -16.61 5.40
N ASP A 77 4.62 -15.85 4.31
CA ASP A 77 5.10 -16.32 3.01
C ASP A 77 6.58 -16.01 2.83
N ILE A 78 7.10 -14.95 3.45
CA ILE A 78 8.53 -14.60 3.38
C ILE A 78 9.33 -15.39 4.39
N ARG A 79 10.40 -16.00 3.89
CA ARG A 79 11.38 -16.77 4.67
C ARG A 79 12.76 -16.14 4.57
N LYS A 80 13.61 -16.49 5.54
CA LYS A 80 15.04 -16.15 5.49
C LYS A 80 15.65 -16.74 4.22
N LYS A 81 16.45 -15.94 3.51
CA LYS A 81 17.07 -16.23 2.20
C LYS A 81 16.18 -16.05 0.97
N ASP A 82 14.92 -15.66 1.12
CA ASP A 82 14.16 -15.13 -0.03
C ASP A 82 14.85 -13.88 -0.58
N ARG A 83 14.58 -13.51 -1.84
CA ARG A 83 15.25 -12.38 -2.50
C ARG A 83 14.22 -11.40 -3.02
N PHE A 84 14.61 -10.13 -3.13
CA PHE A 84 13.82 -9.14 -3.86
C PHE A 84 14.69 -8.43 -4.90
N GLN A 85 14.04 -8.03 -5.98
CA GLN A 85 14.57 -7.13 -7.01
C GLN A 85 13.58 -5.98 -7.17
N ILE A 86 14.08 -4.76 -7.31
CA ILE A 86 13.26 -3.56 -7.49
C ILE A 86 13.95 -2.61 -8.47
N MET A 87 13.20 -2.13 -9.46
CA MET A 87 13.60 -1.07 -10.38
C MET A 87 12.57 0.05 -10.29
N TYR A 88 13.00 1.26 -9.92
CA TYR A 88 12.10 2.37 -9.62
C TYR A 88 12.66 3.70 -10.08
N GLU A 89 11.76 4.66 -10.29
CA GLU A 89 12.11 6.03 -10.65
C GLU A 89 12.51 6.82 -9.40
N VAL A 90 13.54 7.66 -9.53
CA VAL A 90 13.88 8.70 -8.57
C VAL A 90 13.96 10.04 -9.28
N PHE A 91 13.59 11.10 -8.57
CA PHE A 91 13.74 12.46 -9.01
C PHE A 91 14.82 13.11 -8.16
N ILE A 92 15.93 13.46 -8.80
CA ILE A 92 17.11 14.04 -8.16
C ILE A 92 17.25 15.51 -8.50
N ASP A 93 17.83 16.28 -7.59
CA ASP A 93 18.28 17.66 -7.88
C ASP A 93 19.65 17.66 -8.58
N ASP A 94 20.15 18.86 -8.90
CA ASP A 94 21.45 19.04 -9.56
C ASP A 94 22.64 18.52 -8.72
N ASN A 95 22.46 18.37 -7.40
CA ASN A 95 23.45 17.81 -6.48
C ASN A 95 23.35 16.28 -6.36
N LYS A 96 22.57 15.63 -7.23
CA LYS A 96 22.27 14.18 -7.20
C LYS A 96 21.58 13.71 -5.92
N LYS A 97 20.97 14.61 -5.16
CA LYS A 97 20.20 14.24 -3.98
C LYS A 97 18.81 13.77 -4.42
N ILE A 98 18.40 12.61 -3.92
CA ILE A 98 17.04 12.10 -4.15
C ILE A 98 16.05 12.98 -3.39
N ILE A 99 15.18 13.64 -4.15
CA ILE A 99 14.11 14.51 -3.64
C ILE A 99 12.79 13.75 -3.55
N GLU A 100 12.52 12.88 -4.52
CA GLU A 100 11.27 12.10 -4.59
C GLU A 100 11.50 10.74 -5.26
N THR A 101 10.66 9.75 -4.92
CA THR A 101 10.57 8.47 -5.63
C THR A 101 9.33 8.46 -6.52
N GLY A 102 9.49 8.04 -7.78
CA GLY A 102 8.39 7.81 -8.72
C GLY A 102 7.88 6.37 -8.70
N ASN A 103 7.48 5.87 -9.87
CA ASN A 103 6.88 4.54 -9.96
C ASN A 103 7.91 3.43 -9.81
N ILE A 104 7.50 2.32 -9.19
CA ILE A 104 8.23 1.05 -9.30
C ILE A 104 7.97 0.50 -10.69
N LEU A 105 8.95 0.56 -11.59
CA LEU A 105 8.83 0.10 -12.97
C LEU A 105 8.84 -1.43 -13.08
N PHE A 106 9.66 -2.08 -12.26
CA PHE A 106 9.74 -3.54 -12.15
C PHE A 106 9.98 -3.94 -10.71
N ALA A 107 9.38 -5.05 -10.30
CA ALA A 107 9.74 -5.69 -9.05
C ALA A 107 9.64 -7.21 -9.16
N ASN A 108 10.44 -7.93 -8.38
CA ASN A 108 10.38 -9.37 -8.28
C ASN A 108 10.61 -9.81 -6.84
N LEU A 109 9.63 -10.49 -6.22
CA LEU A 109 9.83 -11.22 -4.97
C LEU A 109 10.05 -12.69 -5.31
N ILE A 110 11.24 -13.19 -4.97
CA ILE A 110 11.64 -14.57 -5.19
C ILE A 110 11.41 -15.31 -3.88
N LEU A 111 10.27 -16.01 -3.79
CA LEU A 111 9.81 -16.69 -2.57
C LEU A 111 10.05 -18.19 -2.70
N SER A 112 10.87 -18.76 -1.81
CA SER A 112 11.25 -20.17 -1.88
C SER A 112 11.75 -20.60 -3.27
N GLY A 113 12.49 -19.71 -3.95
CA GLY A 113 13.02 -19.93 -5.30
C GLY A 113 12.04 -19.65 -6.45
N GLN A 114 10.79 -19.29 -6.17
CA GLN A 114 9.80 -18.98 -7.20
C GLN A 114 9.73 -17.48 -7.49
N ASP A 115 9.93 -17.10 -8.76
CA ASP A 115 9.79 -15.71 -9.23
C ASP A 115 8.34 -15.23 -9.23
N ASN A 116 8.12 -14.02 -8.72
CA ASN A 116 6.84 -13.33 -8.75
C ASN A 116 7.00 -11.93 -9.37
N PRO A 117 7.35 -11.82 -10.67
CA PRO A 117 7.68 -10.55 -11.29
C PRO A 117 6.44 -9.72 -11.59
N LEU A 118 6.57 -8.41 -11.36
CA LEU A 118 5.56 -7.39 -11.60
C LEU A 118 6.16 -6.27 -12.45
N TYR A 119 5.38 -5.82 -13.43
CA TYR A 119 5.76 -4.81 -14.41
C TYR A 119 4.76 -3.66 -14.37
N TYR A 120 5.26 -2.43 -14.32
CA TYR A 120 4.43 -1.26 -14.41
C TYR A 120 3.96 -1.02 -15.84
N PHE A 121 2.69 -0.70 -16.00
CA PHE A 121 2.05 -0.38 -17.26
C PHE A 121 1.36 0.98 -17.11
N ASP A 122 1.88 2.04 -17.73
CA ASP A 122 1.27 3.37 -17.75
C ASP A 122 0.41 3.55 -19.00
N ASP A 123 -0.85 3.16 -18.89
CA ASP A 123 -1.86 3.50 -19.87
C ASP A 123 -2.99 4.19 -19.12
N GLU A 124 -3.54 5.28 -19.65
CA GLU A 124 -4.44 6.19 -18.90
C GLU A 124 -5.60 5.46 -18.19
N LYS A 125 -6.06 4.34 -18.74
CA LYS A 125 -7.15 3.52 -18.18
C LYS A 125 -6.69 2.26 -17.44
N ASN A 126 -5.41 1.90 -17.58
CA ASN A 126 -4.83 0.64 -17.12
C ASN A 126 -3.56 0.84 -16.29
N ALA A 127 -3.34 2.04 -15.75
CA ALA A 127 -2.16 2.36 -14.97
C ALA A 127 -2.01 1.42 -13.76
N GLY A 128 -0.90 0.69 -13.66
CA GLY A 128 -0.62 -0.16 -12.51
C GLY A 128 0.36 -1.30 -12.78
N HIS A 129 0.48 -2.20 -11.80
CA HIS A 129 1.37 -3.35 -11.86
C HIS A 129 0.65 -4.61 -12.33
N TYR A 130 1.30 -5.33 -13.24
CA TYR A 130 0.80 -6.55 -13.86
C TYR A 130 1.84 -7.65 -13.78
N ASN A 131 1.39 -8.88 -13.62
CA ASN A 131 2.29 -10.03 -13.75
C ASN A 131 2.63 -10.32 -15.22
N LYS A 132 3.51 -11.30 -15.47
CA LYS A 132 3.94 -11.72 -16.81
C LYS A 132 2.81 -12.07 -17.80
N ASN A 133 1.62 -12.40 -17.31
CA ASN A 133 0.46 -12.76 -18.12
C ASN A 133 -0.47 -11.56 -18.41
N GLY A 134 -0.09 -10.34 -18.03
CA GLY A 134 -0.93 -9.14 -18.19
C GLY A 134 -2.10 -9.10 -17.20
N LYS A 135 -1.98 -9.77 -16.05
CA LYS A 135 -2.99 -9.79 -14.99
C LYS A 135 -2.61 -8.80 -13.90
N SER A 136 -3.47 -7.83 -13.63
CA SER A 136 -3.20 -6.80 -12.61
C SER A 136 -3.10 -7.42 -11.22
N VAL A 137 -2.10 -6.99 -10.45
CA VAL A 137 -2.00 -7.35 -9.03
C VAL A 137 -2.96 -6.56 -8.15
N GLN A 138 -3.47 -5.43 -8.62
CA GLN A 138 -4.45 -4.67 -7.89
C GLN A 138 -5.76 -5.47 -7.83
N LYS A 139 -5.95 -6.20 -6.73
CA LYS A 139 -7.17 -6.95 -6.45
C LYS A 139 -8.24 -5.98 -5.93
N ALA A 140 -9.49 -6.41 -6.02
CA ALA A 140 -10.61 -5.66 -5.45
C ALA A 140 -10.38 -5.28 -3.98
N LEU A 141 -9.69 -6.16 -3.23
CA LEU A 141 -9.34 -5.97 -1.81
C LEU A 141 -7.87 -6.37 -1.52
N MET A 142 -7.25 -5.72 -0.54
CA MET A 142 -6.03 -6.13 0.14
C MET A 142 -6.38 -7.23 1.14
N LYS A 143 -5.52 -8.23 1.28
CA LYS A 143 -5.68 -9.29 2.29
C LYS A 143 -5.46 -8.73 3.70
N THR A 144 -4.42 -7.90 3.85
CA THR A 144 -4.02 -7.32 5.14
C THR A 144 -4.05 -5.79 5.03
N PRO A 145 -5.09 -5.12 5.56
CA PRO A 145 -5.23 -3.66 5.50
C PRO A 145 -4.39 -2.90 6.53
N ILE A 146 -3.29 -3.49 7.01
CA ILE A 146 -2.45 -2.92 8.05
C ILE A 146 -1.00 -3.41 7.91
N ASN A 147 -0.05 -2.49 8.05
CA ASN A 147 1.38 -2.82 8.00
C ASN A 147 1.88 -3.28 9.38
N GLY A 148 2.68 -4.34 9.41
CA GLY A 148 3.36 -4.80 10.64
C GLY A 148 2.48 -5.47 11.70
N ALA A 149 1.21 -5.79 11.40
CA ALA A 149 0.30 -6.40 12.37
C ALA A 149 0.34 -7.93 12.33
N ARG A 150 0.44 -8.58 13.49
CA ARG A 150 0.45 -10.04 13.62
C ARG A 150 -0.98 -10.58 13.59
N LEU A 151 -1.23 -11.66 12.86
CA LEU A 151 -2.50 -12.38 13.03
C LEU A 151 -2.61 -12.90 14.48
N SER A 152 -3.57 -12.38 15.24
CA SER A 152 -3.84 -12.83 16.60
C SER A 152 -4.99 -13.83 16.66
N SER A 153 -6.03 -13.66 15.83
CA SER A 153 -7.16 -14.60 15.79
C SER A 153 -7.74 -14.78 14.39
N PRO A 154 -7.82 -16.02 13.87
CA PRO A 154 -8.41 -16.28 12.56
C PRO A 154 -9.95 -16.23 12.60
N PHE A 155 -10.56 -16.16 11.42
CA PHE A 155 -12.00 -16.39 11.22
C PHE A 155 -12.36 -17.84 11.52
N GLY A 156 -13.48 -18.07 12.20
CA GLY A 156 -13.98 -19.41 12.51
C GLY A 156 -14.47 -19.60 13.94
N MET A 157 -14.87 -20.82 14.29
CA MET A 157 -15.28 -21.17 15.65
C MET A 157 -14.08 -21.13 16.58
N ARG A 158 -14.19 -20.37 17.68
CA ARG A 158 -13.16 -20.30 18.72
C ARG A 158 -13.77 -20.05 20.10
N LYS A 159 -13.06 -20.40 21.16
CA LYS A 159 -13.43 -20.01 22.52
C LYS A 159 -13.38 -18.48 22.64
N HIS A 160 -14.50 -17.86 23.04
CA HIS A 160 -14.59 -16.41 23.16
C HIS A 160 -13.77 -15.96 24.38
N PRO A 161 -12.81 -15.03 24.21
CA PRO A 161 -11.86 -14.70 25.27
C PRO A 161 -12.52 -13.95 26.44
N ILE A 162 -13.70 -13.37 26.25
CA ILE A 162 -14.45 -12.66 27.28
C ILE A 162 -15.61 -13.51 27.83
N ASP A 163 -16.29 -14.26 26.96
CA ASP A 163 -17.56 -14.94 27.31
C ASP A 163 -17.32 -16.40 27.72
N GLY A 164 -16.12 -16.95 27.50
CA GLY A 164 -15.73 -18.31 27.90
C GLY A 164 -16.25 -19.46 27.01
N PHE A 165 -17.30 -19.25 26.22
CA PHE A 165 -17.90 -20.27 25.34
C PHE A 165 -17.39 -20.20 23.89
N ASN A 166 -17.53 -21.30 23.14
CA ASN A 166 -17.23 -21.33 21.72
C ASN A 166 -18.19 -20.42 20.93
N LYS A 167 -17.64 -19.45 20.20
CA LYS A 167 -18.38 -18.46 19.44
C LYS A 167 -17.76 -18.32 18.05
N MET A 168 -18.63 -18.11 17.05
CA MET A 168 -18.19 -17.87 15.69
C MET A 168 -17.53 -16.50 15.58
N HIS A 169 -16.23 -16.48 15.31
CA HIS A 169 -15.51 -15.27 14.98
C HIS A 169 -15.70 -14.92 13.51
N ARG A 170 -16.47 -13.86 13.26
CA ARG A 170 -16.92 -13.48 11.91
C ARG A 170 -15.97 -12.52 11.18
N GLY A 171 -14.77 -12.35 11.72
CA GLY A 171 -13.70 -11.53 11.17
C GLY A 171 -12.34 -12.15 11.41
N THR A 172 -11.29 -11.39 11.13
CA THR A 172 -9.90 -11.74 11.37
C THR A 172 -9.27 -10.65 12.21
N ASP A 173 -8.61 -11.03 13.30
CA ASP A 173 -8.00 -10.10 14.24
C ASP A 173 -6.51 -9.96 13.95
N PHE A 174 -6.07 -8.72 13.72
CA PHE A 174 -4.67 -8.37 13.54
C PHE A 174 -4.20 -7.54 14.73
N ALA A 175 -3.33 -8.10 15.57
CA ALA A 175 -2.70 -7.39 16.67
C ALA A 175 -1.59 -6.46 16.16
N ALA A 176 -1.66 -5.20 16.55
CA ALA A 176 -0.62 -4.21 16.33
C ALA A 176 -0.73 -3.12 17.42
N PRO A 177 0.33 -2.33 17.65
CA PRO A 177 0.30 -1.25 18.64
C PRO A 177 -0.88 -0.28 18.46
N MET A 178 -1.35 0.29 19.56
CA MET A 178 -2.36 1.35 19.50
C MET A 178 -1.84 2.53 18.66
N GLY A 179 -2.69 3.08 17.80
CA GLY A 179 -2.32 4.16 16.89
C GLY A 179 -1.70 3.70 15.56
N THR A 180 -1.47 2.40 15.33
CA THR A 180 -1.02 1.94 13.99
C THR A 180 -2.05 2.30 12.92
N PRO A 181 -1.65 2.90 11.78
CA PRO A 181 -2.56 3.26 10.70
C PRO A 181 -3.30 2.05 10.10
N ILE A 182 -4.61 2.20 9.92
CA ILE A 182 -5.48 1.25 9.23
C ILE A 182 -5.78 1.78 7.84
N MET A 183 -5.60 0.96 6.81
CA MET A 183 -5.82 1.33 5.42
C MET A 183 -7.13 0.76 4.87
N ALA A 184 -7.76 1.45 3.92
CA ALA A 184 -8.84 0.87 3.13
C ALA A 184 -8.29 -0.30 2.30
N SER A 185 -8.87 -1.48 2.44
CA SER A 185 -8.44 -2.67 1.70
C SER A 185 -8.81 -2.57 0.23
N GLY A 186 -9.75 -1.74 -0.17
CA GLY A 186 -10.13 -1.55 -1.57
C GLY A 186 -10.66 -0.15 -1.84
N ASN A 187 -10.68 0.22 -3.11
CA ASN A 187 -11.40 1.42 -3.55
C ASN A 187 -12.87 1.28 -3.15
N GLY A 188 -13.49 2.34 -2.69
CA GLY A 188 -14.88 2.26 -2.28
C GLY A 188 -15.44 3.56 -1.76
N ILE A 189 -16.67 3.47 -1.26
CA ILE A 189 -17.38 4.56 -0.59
C ILE A 189 -17.62 4.13 0.84
N ILE A 190 -17.31 5.01 1.78
CA ILE A 190 -17.60 4.80 3.19
C ILE A 190 -19.11 4.76 3.39
N LYS A 191 -19.63 3.59 3.77
CA LYS A 191 -21.05 3.37 4.04
C LYS A 191 -21.41 3.78 5.48
N LYS A 192 -20.50 3.55 6.43
CA LYS A 192 -20.68 3.88 7.83
C LYS A 192 -19.34 4.24 8.48
N VAL A 193 -19.33 5.29 9.28
CA VAL A 193 -18.28 5.68 10.24
C VAL A 193 -18.98 5.97 11.56
N GLY A 194 -18.51 5.41 12.66
CA GLY A 194 -19.06 5.68 13.99
C GLY A 194 -19.00 4.46 14.90
N TRP A 195 -19.98 4.32 15.80
CA TRP A 195 -20.03 3.21 16.74
C TRP A 195 -20.74 1.97 16.15
N CYS A 196 -20.18 0.79 16.36
CA CYS A 196 -20.69 -0.52 15.91
C CYS A 196 -20.96 -1.49 17.08
N GLY A 197 -21.50 -0.99 18.20
CA GLY A 197 -21.81 -1.83 19.37
C GLY A 197 -20.54 -2.49 19.90
N GLY A 198 -20.51 -3.83 19.92
CA GLY A 198 -19.33 -4.60 20.36
C GLY A 198 -18.05 -4.30 19.57
N GLY A 199 -18.16 -3.84 18.32
CA GLY A 199 -17.01 -3.43 17.50
C GLY A 199 -16.43 -2.06 17.84
N GLY A 200 -17.00 -1.33 18.81
CA GLY A 200 -16.52 0.01 19.19
C GLY A 200 -16.57 0.99 18.02
N LYS A 201 -15.54 1.82 17.87
CA LYS A 201 -15.39 2.70 16.71
C LYS A 201 -15.04 1.87 15.47
N CYS A 202 -15.83 2.05 14.42
CA CYS A 202 -15.76 1.24 13.22
C CYS A 202 -15.93 2.06 11.93
N ILE A 203 -15.46 1.48 10.83
CA ILE A 203 -15.74 1.92 9.47
C ILE A 203 -16.27 0.74 8.68
N VAL A 204 -17.29 0.97 7.87
CA VAL A 204 -17.77 0.04 6.84
C VAL A 204 -17.56 0.67 5.47
N ILE A 205 -16.82 0.01 4.60
CA ILE A 205 -16.58 0.45 3.22
C ILE A 205 -17.36 -0.45 2.27
N ARG A 206 -18.11 0.16 1.36
CA ARG A 206 -18.71 -0.53 0.21
C ARG A 206 -17.81 -0.34 -1.00
N HIS A 207 -17.29 -1.44 -1.53
CA HIS A 207 -16.38 -1.41 -2.67
C HIS A 207 -17.14 -1.45 -3.99
N ASN A 208 -18.13 -2.34 -4.09
CA ASN A 208 -19.05 -2.45 -5.23
C ASN A 208 -20.36 -3.13 -4.78
N SER A 209 -21.15 -3.67 -5.72
CA SER A 209 -22.39 -4.42 -5.41
C SER A 209 -22.14 -5.72 -4.65
N THR A 210 -20.95 -6.31 -4.78
CA THR A 210 -20.58 -7.61 -4.22
C THR A 210 -19.83 -7.50 -2.90
N TYR A 211 -18.87 -6.58 -2.80
CA TYR A 211 -17.88 -6.54 -1.71
C TYR A 211 -18.11 -5.38 -0.74
N GLN A 212 -18.08 -5.68 0.56
CA GLN A 212 -17.95 -4.71 1.64
C GLN A 212 -16.89 -5.18 2.64
N THR A 213 -16.32 -4.24 3.38
CA THR A 213 -15.38 -4.52 4.46
C THR A 213 -15.70 -3.75 5.72
N VAL A 214 -15.37 -4.34 6.85
CA VAL A 214 -15.57 -3.74 8.18
C VAL A 214 -14.24 -3.68 8.90
N TYR A 215 -13.98 -2.55 9.53
CA TYR A 215 -12.80 -2.28 10.34
C TYR A 215 -13.29 -1.82 11.70
N ALA A 216 -12.96 -2.54 12.76
CA ALA A 216 -13.49 -2.29 14.11
C ALA A 216 -12.37 -2.11 15.14
N HIS A 217 -12.77 -1.73 16.36
CA HIS A 217 -11.94 -1.43 17.53
C HIS A 217 -10.99 -0.24 17.34
N MET A 218 -11.32 0.72 16.48
CA MET A 218 -10.47 1.87 16.21
C MET A 218 -10.33 2.79 17.44
N SER A 219 -9.18 3.47 17.56
CA SER A 219 -9.00 4.54 18.55
C SER A 219 -9.60 5.85 18.05
N LYS A 220 -9.30 6.19 16.79
CA LYS A 220 -9.79 7.38 16.08
C LYS A 220 -9.88 7.15 14.57
N PHE A 221 -10.70 7.95 13.90
CA PHE A 221 -10.79 8.01 12.44
C PHE A 221 -9.72 8.96 11.88
N ALA A 222 -9.29 8.74 10.64
CA ALA A 222 -8.38 9.67 9.97
C ALA A 222 -9.13 10.96 9.57
N SER A 223 -8.39 12.06 9.36
CA SER A 223 -8.99 13.33 8.95
C SER A 223 -9.75 13.20 7.64
N GLY A 224 -10.90 13.86 7.53
CA GLY A 224 -11.76 13.84 6.33
C GLY A 224 -12.58 12.57 6.13
N ILE A 225 -12.44 11.55 6.99
CA ILE A 225 -13.19 10.30 6.90
C ILE A 225 -14.59 10.49 7.51
N LYS A 226 -15.62 10.41 6.64
CA LYS A 226 -17.04 10.50 7.00
C LYS A 226 -17.90 9.67 6.03
N ASN A 227 -19.18 9.46 6.37
CA ASN A 227 -20.12 8.76 5.51
C ASN A 227 -20.17 9.39 4.11
N GLY A 228 -20.21 8.56 3.07
CA GLY A 228 -20.27 8.98 1.67
C GLY A 228 -18.92 9.34 1.03
N VAL A 229 -17.83 9.45 1.81
CA VAL A 229 -16.51 9.76 1.26
C VAL A 229 -15.96 8.60 0.44
N ARG A 230 -15.45 8.92 -0.75
CA ARG A 230 -14.69 7.97 -1.57
C ARG A 230 -13.31 7.79 -0.97
N VAL A 231 -12.89 6.53 -0.86
CA VAL A 231 -11.56 6.16 -0.40
C VAL A 231 -10.87 5.33 -1.46
N LYS A 232 -9.57 5.59 -1.63
CA LYS A 232 -8.71 4.76 -2.45
C LYS A 232 -8.17 3.60 -1.62
N GLN A 233 -7.95 2.47 -2.27
CA GLN A 233 -7.24 1.34 -1.68
C GLN A 233 -5.87 1.80 -1.17
N GLY A 234 -5.49 1.36 0.03
CA GLY A 234 -4.25 1.78 0.70
C GLY A 234 -4.36 3.13 1.42
N GLN A 235 -5.43 3.91 1.21
CA GLN A 235 -5.63 5.17 1.93
C GLN A 235 -5.85 4.90 3.42
N THR A 236 -5.16 5.64 4.29
CA THR A 236 -5.39 5.61 5.73
C THR A 236 -6.80 6.09 6.07
N ILE A 237 -7.57 5.26 6.77
CA ILE A 237 -8.97 5.54 7.15
C ILE A 237 -9.14 5.72 8.67
N GLY A 238 -8.18 5.26 9.46
CA GLY A 238 -8.24 5.32 10.92
C GLY A 238 -7.00 4.71 11.54
N TYR A 239 -7.07 4.49 12.85
CA TYR A 239 -5.94 4.00 13.62
C TYR A 239 -6.39 2.94 14.63
N ILE A 240 -5.54 1.94 14.88
CA ILE A 240 -5.83 0.88 15.86
C ILE A 240 -6.13 1.47 17.22
N GLY A 241 -7.08 0.85 17.91
CA GLY A 241 -7.37 1.07 19.32
C GLY A 241 -7.78 -0.24 19.98
N SER A 242 -8.57 -0.10 21.04
CA SER A 242 -9.19 -1.21 21.76
C SER A 242 -10.60 -0.80 22.21
N THR A 243 -11.36 -0.11 21.34
CA THR A 243 -12.72 0.36 21.68
C THR A 243 -13.75 -0.75 21.53
N GLY A 244 -14.84 -0.69 22.30
CA GLY A 244 -15.87 -1.74 22.30
C GLY A 244 -15.47 -2.96 23.12
N LYS A 245 -15.93 -4.15 22.72
CA LYS A 245 -15.60 -5.43 23.38
C LYS A 245 -14.27 -5.95 22.83
N SER A 246 -13.18 -5.50 23.43
CA SER A 246 -11.80 -5.81 23.02
C SER A 246 -10.94 -6.15 24.25
N THR A 247 -10.03 -7.11 24.11
CA THR A 247 -9.11 -7.52 25.19
C THR A 247 -7.74 -6.87 25.10
N GLY A 248 -7.50 -6.06 24.07
CA GLY A 248 -6.24 -5.36 23.83
C GLY A 248 -6.16 -4.76 22.43
N PRO A 249 -5.13 -3.95 22.12
CA PRO A 249 -5.01 -3.28 20.83
C PRO A 249 -4.95 -4.25 19.64
N HIS A 250 -5.96 -4.19 18.77
CA HIS A 250 -6.01 -4.95 17.53
C HIS A 250 -7.01 -4.35 16.53
N LEU A 251 -6.87 -4.72 15.26
CA LEU A 251 -7.88 -4.50 14.23
C LEU A 251 -8.72 -5.76 14.07
N HIS A 252 -10.03 -5.65 14.25
CA HIS A 252 -10.98 -6.66 13.80
C HIS A 252 -11.43 -6.33 12.38
N TYR A 253 -11.07 -7.19 11.42
CA TYR A 253 -11.32 -7.00 9.99
C TYR A 253 -12.30 -8.04 9.45
N GLU A 254 -13.40 -7.59 8.85
CA GLU A 254 -14.37 -8.48 8.20
C GLU A 254 -14.43 -8.20 6.70
N VAL A 255 -14.59 -9.27 5.91
CA VAL A 255 -14.92 -9.19 4.49
C VAL A 255 -16.31 -9.77 4.28
N ILE A 256 -17.16 -9.00 3.59
CA ILE A 256 -18.55 -9.36 3.28
C ILE A 256 -18.68 -9.50 1.77
N ILE A 257 -19.19 -10.64 1.31
CA ILE A 257 -19.45 -10.95 -0.09
C ILE A 257 -20.93 -11.30 -0.23
N ASN A 258 -21.67 -10.54 -1.04
CA ASN A 258 -23.11 -10.73 -1.25
C ASN A 258 -23.88 -10.85 0.09
N GLY A 259 -23.53 -9.98 1.05
CA GLY A 259 -24.15 -9.95 2.38
C GLY A 259 -23.63 -10.99 3.39
N LYS A 260 -22.80 -11.96 2.98
CA LYS A 260 -22.25 -13.00 3.88
C LYS A 260 -20.81 -12.67 4.30
N LYS A 261 -20.52 -12.76 5.60
CA LYS A 261 -19.15 -12.62 6.14
C LYS A 261 -18.34 -13.87 5.78
N VAL A 262 -17.15 -13.67 5.24
CA VAL A 262 -16.28 -14.76 4.76
C VAL A 262 -14.89 -14.67 5.41
N ASN A 263 -14.18 -15.79 5.42
CA ASN A 263 -12.79 -15.83 5.88
C ASN A 263 -11.90 -15.04 4.91
N SER A 264 -11.33 -13.93 5.36
CA SER A 264 -10.45 -13.08 4.55
C SER A 264 -9.12 -13.76 4.21
N GLN A 265 -8.67 -14.75 5.00
CA GLN A 265 -7.39 -15.43 4.80
C GLN A 265 -7.45 -16.45 3.66
N THR A 266 -8.58 -17.14 3.49
CA THR A 266 -8.78 -18.13 2.42
C THR A 266 -9.45 -17.52 1.19
N LEU A 267 -9.72 -16.22 1.20
CA LEU A 267 -10.47 -15.56 0.15
C LEU A 267 -9.67 -15.53 -1.17
N LYS A 268 -10.19 -16.24 -2.17
CA LYS A 268 -9.80 -16.09 -3.57
C LYS A 268 -10.47 -14.86 -4.15
N LEU A 269 -9.87 -13.70 -3.91
CA LEU A 269 -10.33 -12.45 -4.52
C LEU A 269 -10.22 -12.56 -6.06
N PRO A 270 -11.24 -12.10 -6.81
CA PRO A 270 -11.14 -12.03 -8.25
C PRO A 270 -9.89 -11.21 -8.57
N SER A 271 -9.11 -11.76 -9.47
CA SER A 271 -7.93 -11.07 -9.93
C SER A 271 -8.26 -9.72 -10.50
N GLY A 272 -7.33 -8.78 -10.36
CA GLY A 272 -7.42 -7.51 -11.05
C GLY A 272 -7.58 -7.72 -12.56
N LYS A 273 -7.98 -6.65 -13.24
CA LYS A 273 -8.21 -6.60 -14.70
C LYS A 273 -7.12 -7.38 -15.44
N ILE A 274 -7.53 -8.26 -16.34
CA ILE A 274 -6.62 -8.95 -17.28
C ILE A 274 -6.63 -8.15 -18.57
N LEU A 275 -5.46 -7.72 -19.02
CA LEU A 275 -5.30 -7.01 -20.28
C LEU A 275 -5.67 -7.95 -21.44
N LYS A 276 -6.43 -7.43 -22.42
CA LYS A 276 -6.88 -8.17 -23.60
C LYS A 276 -6.65 -7.33 -24.86
N GLY A 277 -6.66 -7.96 -26.02
CA GLY A 277 -6.59 -7.27 -27.32
C GLY A 277 -5.38 -6.35 -27.46
N LYS A 278 -5.62 -5.09 -27.84
CA LYS A 278 -4.58 -4.08 -28.07
C LYS A 278 -3.75 -3.80 -26.81
N ASP A 279 -4.39 -3.63 -25.65
CA ASP A 279 -3.71 -3.35 -24.38
C ASP A 279 -2.73 -4.47 -24.01
N ARG A 280 -3.11 -5.73 -24.26
CA ARG A 280 -2.24 -6.89 -24.01
C ARG A 280 -0.98 -6.87 -24.87
N LYS A 281 -1.10 -6.46 -26.14
CA LYS A 281 0.04 -6.33 -27.07
C LYS A 281 0.98 -5.20 -26.65
N ILE A 282 0.43 -4.03 -26.31
CA ILE A 282 1.24 -2.89 -25.83
C ILE A 282 1.95 -3.25 -24.52
N PHE A 283 1.28 -3.96 -23.62
CA PHE A 283 1.90 -4.45 -22.40
C PHE A 283 3.07 -5.39 -22.67
N GLU A 284 2.98 -6.33 -23.62
CA GLU A 284 4.12 -7.18 -23.98
C GLU A 284 5.33 -6.36 -24.42
N THR A 285 5.12 -5.36 -25.29
CA THR A 285 6.20 -4.47 -25.73
C THR A 285 6.81 -3.70 -24.56
N LYS A 286 5.98 -3.14 -23.66
CA LYS A 286 6.47 -2.42 -22.47
C LYS A 286 7.21 -3.36 -21.51
N LYS A 287 6.72 -4.57 -21.31
CA LYS A 287 7.35 -5.61 -20.48
C LYS A 287 8.75 -5.94 -21.00
N ILE A 288 8.89 -6.21 -22.31
CA ILE A 288 10.20 -6.49 -22.93
C ILE A 288 11.15 -5.31 -22.76
N LYS A 289 10.69 -4.07 -22.97
CA LYS A 289 11.51 -2.87 -22.73
C LYS A 289 12.00 -2.76 -21.29
N LEU A 290 11.15 -3.08 -20.32
CA LEU A 290 11.53 -3.10 -18.90
C LEU A 290 12.53 -4.21 -18.58
N GLU A 291 12.42 -5.38 -19.23
CA GLU A 291 13.37 -6.48 -19.07
C GLU A 291 14.73 -6.14 -19.65
N VAL A 292 14.78 -5.49 -20.82
CA VAL A 292 16.02 -4.97 -21.42
C VAL A 292 16.65 -3.92 -20.51
N LEU A 293 15.88 -2.92 -20.07
CA LEU A 293 16.35 -1.88 -19.16
C LEU A 293 16.88 -2.46 -17.84
N LYS A 294 16.21 -3.48 -17.30
CA LYS A 294 16.69 -4.20 -16.11
C LYS A 294 18.07 -4.81 -16.36
N SER A 295 18.26 -5.49 -17.50
CA SER A 295 19.55 -6.09 -17.87
C SER A 295 20.65 -5.04 -18.02
N GLU A 296 20.36 -3.91 -18.69
CA GLU A 296 21.30 -2.78 -18.80
C GLU A 296 21.71 -2.24 -17.43
N LYS A 297 20.74 -2.10 -16.51
CA LYS A 297 21.01 -1.64 -15.15
C LYS A 297 21.79 -2.65 -14.32
N ILE A 298 21.64 -3.95 -14.54
CA ILE A 298 22.46 -4.98 -13.90
C ILE A 298 23.90 -4.92 -14.42
N ILE A 299 24.09 -4.77 -15.73
CA ILE A 299 25.43 -4.70 -16.32
C ILE A 299 26.16 -3.45 -15.84
N GLY A 300 25.50 -2.28 -15.81
CA GLY A 300 26.10 -1.04 -15.31
C GLY A 300 26.27 -0.97 -13.78
N LEU A 301 25.88 -2.02 -13.03
CA LEU A 301 26.19 -2.17 -11.60
C LEU A 301 27.48 -2.97 -11.35
N ASN A 302 27.97 -3.70 -12.37
CA ASN A 302 29.27 -4.38 -12.37
C ASN A 302 30.34 -3.47 -12.95
#